data_AF-A0A9E5G363-F1
#
_entry.id   AF-A0A9E5G363-F1
#
_cell.length_a   1.000
_cell.length_b   1.000
_cell.length_c   1.000
_cell.angle_alpha   90.00
_cell.angle_beta   90.00
_cell.angle_gamma   90.00
#
_symmetry.space_group_name_H-M   'P 1'
#
loop_
_entity.id
_entity.type
_entity.pdbx_description
1 polymer ?
#
loop_
_entity_poly.entity_id
_entity_poly.type
_entity_poly.pdbx_seq_one_letter_code
_entity_poly.pdbx_strand_id
1 'polypeptide(L)'
;MTWGSLKSQIQNLGFAAESEMSQYSQSLIEASNYAMLEVATEIDPLVKKIAVSQYNPENLLTNQSNGYLLSDEPSFIAQSPAAYCFECDGTGTAYIKKDGTTLTTIPLSTTERAFKIYRGFITETGEITLEFTSNYLGIVRHIALYERVYGAALNDIPPLGEYTRHDIIALTAGIANGTFMSFTGKVQREADGETDEYADYLIEEHGIIAFKRDEEGQFIVFYNAYPDEITAQTTDNYALPIKPEAAKLIPLLAASRIWQDDDATKSAVYYNQYQIAKEAYTKIKKPNKTATWQNTKGYY
;
A
#
# COMPACT_ATOMS: atom_id res chain seq x y z
N MET A 1 18.44 5.21 -18.97
CA MET A 1 19.05 4.16 -19.83
C MET A 1 17.91 3.40 -20.49
N THR A 2 18.02 3.02 -21.77
CA THR A 2 17.01 2.16 -22.43
C THR A 2 17.42 0.69 -22.38
N TRP A 3 16.47 -0.22 -22.64
CA TRP A 3 16.76 -1.65 -22.74
C TRP A 3 17.81 -1.96 -23.80
N GLY A 4 17.69 -1.37 -25.00
CA GLY A 4 18.69 -1.53 -26.06
C GLY A 4 20.08 -1.06 -25.64
N SER A 5 20.16 0.09 -24.93
CA SER A 5 21.44 0.59 -24.41
C SER A 5 22.04 -0.32 -23.34
N LEU A 6 21.21 -0.93 -22.49
CA LEU A 6 21.66 -1.92 -21.51
C LEU A 6 22.23 -3.16 -22.20
N LYS A 7 21.52 -3.71 -23.20
CA LYS A 7 22.01 -4.84 -24.01
C LYS A 7 23.37 -4.53 -24.63
N SER A 8 23.54 -3.37 -25.27
CA SER A 8 24.83 -2.98 -25.86
C SER A 8 25.95 -2.84 -24.82
N GLN A 9 25.65 -2.35 -23.62
CA GLN A 9 26.64 -2.27 -22.54
C GLN A 9 27.05 -3.65 -22.03
N ILE A 10 26.10 -4.58 -21.89
CA ILE A 10 26.39 -5.96 -21.49
C ILE A 10 27.18 -6.69 -22.59
N GLN A 11 26.84 -6.46 -23.86
CA GLN A 11 27.60 -7.00 -24.99
C GLN A 11 29.09 -6.63 -24.91
N ASN A 12 29.38 -5.35 -24.65
CA ASN A 12 30.75 -4.85 -24.50
C ASN A 12 31.51 -5.44 -23.29
N LEU A 13 30.81 -6.11 -22.36
CA LEU A 13 31.37 -6.77 -21.19
C LEU A 13 31.62 -8.27 -21.41
N GLY A 14 31.87 -8.70 -22.65
CA GLY A 14 32.48 -10.01 -22.88
C GLY A 14 31.99 -10.79 -24.09
N PHE A 15 31.04 -10.25 -24.85
CA PHE A 15 30.57 -10.87 -26.10
C PHE A 15 31.30 -10.26 -27.30
N ALA A 16 31.79 -11.10 -28.20
CA ALA A 16 32.51 -10.64 -29.39
C ALA A 16 31.56 -10.09 -30.47
N ALA A 17 30.31 -10.57 -30.51
CA ALA A 17 29.29 -10.15 -31.47
C ALA A 17 27.87 -10.29 -30.90
N GLU A 18 26.91 -9.60 -31.51
CA GLU A 18 25.49 -9.66 -31.10
C GLU A 18 24.91 -11.07 -31.25
N SER A 19 25.33 -11.80 -32.30
CA SER A 19 24.94 -13.19 -32.52
C SER A 19 25.35 -14.13 -31.40
N GLU A 20 26.46 -13.84 -30.71
CA GLU A 20 26.92 -14.61 -29.55
C GLU A 20 26.02 -14.32 -28.34
N MET A 21 25.79 -13.04 -28.03
CA MET A 21 24.91 -12.62 -26.94
C MET A 21 23.47 -13.11 -27.14
N SER A 22 23.00 -13.27 -28.38
CA SER A 22 21.66 -13.77 -28.69
C SER A 22 21.39 -15.18 -28.15
N GLN A 23 22.43 -15.99 -27.93
CA GLN A 23 22.32 -17.31 -27.32
C GLN A 23 22.01 -17.24 -25.81
N TYR A 24 22.23 -16.07 -25.20
CA TYR A 24 22.01 -15.79 -23.79
C TYR A 24 20.76 -14.94 -23.56
N SER A 25 19.82 -14.88 -24.50
CA SER A 25 18.68 -13.96 -24.44
C SER A 25 17.86 -14.09 -23.14
N GLN A 26 17.64 -15.32 -22.67
CA GLN A 26 16.93 -15.57 -21.41
C GLN A 26 17.74 -15.12 -20.19
N SER A 27 19.00 -15.54 -20.09
CA SER A 27 19.91 -15.15 -19.02
C SER A 27 20.13 -13.63 -18.97
N LEU A 28 20.13 -12.96 -20.13
CA LEU A 28 20.24 -11.52 -20.25
C LEU A 28 19.05 -10.82 -19.61
N ILE A 29 17.82 -11.30 -19.87
CA ILE A 29 16.60 -10.77 -19.27
C ILE A 29 16.59 -11.00 -17.76
N GLU A 30 16.84 -12.25 -17.33
CA GLU A 30 16.82 -12.63 -15.91
C GLU A 30 17.87 -11.88 -15.09
N ALA A 31 19.11 -11.79 -15.60
CA ALA A 31 20.19 -11.07 -14.95
C ALA A 31 19.93 -9.56 -14.89
N SER A 32 19.31 -8.99 -15.92
CA SER A 32 18.95 -7.57 -15.95
C SER A 32 17.83 -7.25 -14.96
N ASN A 33 16.78 -8.07 -14.90
CA ASN A 33 15.69 -7.91 -13.93
C ASN A 33 16.20 -8.02 -12.50
N TYR A 34 17.06 -9.01 -12.22
CA TYR A 34 17.70 -9.13 -10.91
C TYR A 34 18.52 -7.88 -10.56
N ALA A 35 19.35 -7.41 -11.49
CA ALA A 35 20.20 -6.25 -11.24
C ALA A 35 19.37 -4.97 -11.03
N MET A 36 18.26 -4.81 -11.77
CA MET A 36 17.31 -3.72 -11.55
C MET A 36 16.67 -3.79 -10.17
N LEU A 37 16.24 -4.97 -9.74
CA LEU A 37 15.64 -5.19 -8.43
C LEU A 37 16.63 -4.88 -7.30
N GLU A 38 17.87 -5.37 -7.38
CA GLU A 38 18.93 -5.06 -6.40
C GLU A 38 19.17 -3.54 -6.29
N VAL A 39 19.25 -2.84 -7.42
CA VAL A 39 19.42 -1.38 -7.43
C VAL A 39 18.22 -0.68 -6.79
N ALA A 40 17.00 -1.09 -7.13
CA ALA A 40 15.76 -0.52 -6.61
C ALA A 40 15.50 -0.84 -5.13
N THR A 41 16.04 -1.92 -4.59
CA THR A 41 15.85 -2.29 -3.18
C THR A 41 16.96 -1.69 -2.31
N GLU A 42 18.22 -1.78 -2.72
CA GLU A 42 19.37 -1.56 -1.83
C GLU A 42 20.11 -0.25 -2.06
N ILE A 43 19.95 0.39 -3.23
CA ILE A 43 20.85 1.48 -3.65
C ILE A 43 20.08 2.77 -3.89
N ASP A 44 19.13 2.73 -4.83
CA ASP A 44 18.31 3.87 -5.17
C ASP A 44 16.87 3.49 -5.44
N PRO A 45 16.05 3.43 -4.37
CA PRO A 45 14.65 3.06 -4.51
C PRO A 45 13.86 3.93 -5.46
N LEU A 46 13.00 3.25 -6.23
CA LEU A 46 12.01 3.89 -7.07
C LEU A 46 10.88 4.42 -6.19
N VAL A 47 11.04 5.66 -5.70
CA VAL A 47 10.03 6.31 -4.88
C VAL A 47 8.89 6.82 -5.77
N LYS A 48 7.67 6.40 -5.44
CA LYS A 48 6.43 6.89 -6.02
C LYS A 48 5.51 7.44 -4.94
N LYS A 49 4.42 8.08 -5.37
CA LYS A 49 3.38 8.58 -4.50
C LYS A 49 2.01 8.13 -4.99
N ILE A 50 1.12 7.86 -4.05
CA ILE A 50 -0.30 7.62 -4.32
C ILE A 50 -1.14 8.52 -3.42
N ALA A 51 -2.21 9.08 -3.98
CA ALA A 51 -3.17 9.90 -3.24
C ALA A 51 -4.33 9.02 -2.77
N VAL A 52 -4.67 9.12 -1.49
CA VAL A 52 -5.74 8.37 -0.84
C VAL A 52 -6.69 9.39 -0.21
N SER A 53 -7.95 9.37 -0.61
CA SER A 53 -8.95 10.29 -0.04
C SER A 53 -9.67 9.62 1.13
N GLN A 54 -9.82 10.35 2.23
CA GLN A 54 -10.54 9.91 3.41
C GLN A 54 -11.59 10.96 3.79
N TYR A 55 -12.85 10.55 3.72
CA TYR A 55 -14.02 11.34 4.14
C TYR A 55 -15.00 10.38 4.76
N ASN A 56 -15.06 10.28 6.09
CA ASN A 56 -15.75 9.16 6.72
C ASN A 56 -17.26 9.42 6.76
N PRO A 57 -18.12 8.43 6.44
CA PRO A 57 -19.54 8.66 6.52
C PRO A 57 -19.97 8.90 7.96
N GLU A 58 -20.91 9.83 8.12
CA GLU A 58 -21.44 10.20 9.43
C GLU A 58 -22.13 9.01 10.07
N ASN A 59 -21.68 8.65 11.28
CA ASN A 59 -22.37 7.71 12.14
C ASN A 59 -23.45 8.47 12.91
N LEU A 60 -24.71 8.10 12.71
CA LEU A 60 -25.86 8.71 13.39
C LEU A 60 -25.93 8.37 14.88
N LEU A 61 -25.13 7.40 15.34
CA LEU A 61 -25.01 7.04 16.74
C LEU A 61 -23.98 7.91 17.46
N THR A 62 -24.41 8.56 18.54
CA THR A 62 -23.54 9.33 19.44
C THR A 62 -23.16 8.54 20.69
N ASN A 63 -22.04 8.89 21.34
CA ASN A 63 -21.63 8.40 22.68
C ASN A 63 -21.58 6.87 22.82
N GLN A 64 -21.01 6.19 21.83
CA GLN A 64 -20.85 4.74 21.87
C GLN A 64 -19.75 4.32 22.86
N SER A 65 -20.03 3.28 23.66
CA SER A 65 -19.01 2.56 24.43
C SER A 65 -18.10 1.75 23.51
N ASN A 66 -16.89 1.43 23.99
CA ASN A 66 -15.92 0.59 23.27
C ASN A 66 -16.41 -0.86 23.02
N GLY A 67 -17.50 -1.28 23.67
CA GLY A 67 -18.14 -2.57 23.45
C GLY A 67 -19.33 -2.77 24.38
N TYR A 68 -20.20 -3.71 24.01
CA TYR A 68 -21.40 -4.09 24.75
C TYR A 68 -21.49 -5.61 24.81
N LEU A 69 -21.89 -6.15 25.95
CA LEU A 69 -22.14 -7.59 26.08
C LEU A 69 -23.42 -7.94 25.31
N LEU A 70 -23.39 -8.99 24.49
CA LEU A 70 -24.58 -9.46 23.77
C LEU A 70 -25.69 -9.94 24.72
N SER A 71 -25.31 -10.45 25.89
CA SER A 71 -26.25 -10.90 26.94
C SER A 71 -27.07 -9.77 27.54
N ASP A 72 -26.63 -8.52 27.38
CA ASP A 72 -27.35 -7.33 27.87
C ASP A 72 -28.37 -6.83 26.83
N GLU A 73 -28.51 -7.54 25.71
CA GLU A 73 -29.41 -7.24 24.60
C GLU A 73 -29.35 -5.77 24.15
N PRO A 74 -28.15 -5.25 23.80
CA PRO A 74 -27.99 -3.84 23.46
C PRO A 74 -28.83 -3.47 22.23
N SER A 75 -29.30 -2.22 22.20
CA SER A 75 -30.18 -1.70 21.15
C SER A 75 -29.81 -0.27 20.80
N PHE A 76 -29.83 0.05 19.50
CA PHE A 76 -29.38 1.32 18.95
C PHE A 76 -30.41 1.85 17.95
N ILE A 77 -30.69 3.14 17.99
CA ILE A 77 -31.75 3.76 17.19
C ILE A 77 -31.16 4.92 16.39
N ALA A 78 -31.50 5.01 15.11
CA ALA A 78 -31.16 6.14 14.26
C ALA A 78 -32.31 6.50 13.31
N GLN A 79 -32.33 7.76 12.86
CA GLN A 79 -33.30 8.25 11.90
C GLN A 79 -32.78 8.06 10.47
N SER A 80 -33.48 7.24 9.69
CA SER A 80 -33.23 6.96 8.28
C SER A 80 -31.77 6.60 7.93
N PRO A 81 -31.12 5.66 8.65
CA PRO A 81 -29.78 5.21 8.27
C PRO A 81 -29.80 4.52 6.90
N ALA A 82 -28.78 4.76 6.07
CA ALA A 82 -28.58 4.09 4.79
C ALA A 82 -27.86 2.74 4.93
N ALA A 83 -27.08 2.55 6.00
CA ALA A 83 -26.32 1.32 6.23
C ALA A 83 -26.03 1.08 7.72
N TYR A 84 -25.73 -0.17 8.05
CA TYR A 84 -25.17 -0.55 9.35
C TYR A 84 -23.78 -1.17 9.18
N CYS A 85 -22.94 -1.00 10.20
CA CYS A 85 -21.71 -1.77 10.36
C CYS A 85 -21.42 -2.01 11.84
N PHE A 86 -20.96 -3.20 12.21
CA PHE A 86 -20.47 -3.50 13.55
C PHE A 86 -19.50 -4.67 13.53
N GLU A 87 -18.73 -4.81 14.61
CA GLU A 87 -17.91 -5.98 14.87
C GLU A 87 -18.52 -6.80 16.00
N CYS A 88 -18.55 -8.12 15.85
CA CYS A 88 -19.04 -9.02 16.87
C CYS A 88 -18.07 -10.18 17.07
N ASP A 89 -17.78 -10.51 18.33
CA ASP A 89 -17.21 -11.78 18.75
C ASP A 89 -18.21 -12.49 19.69
N GLY A 90 -18.84 -13.55 19.20
CA GLY A 90 -19.82 -14.35 19.88
C GLY A 90 -20.85 -14.95 18.92
N THR A 91 -21.74 -15.76 19.49
CA THR A 91 -22.90 -16.32 18.79
C THR A 91 -24.16 -15.59 19.26
N GLY A 92 -25.08 -15.29 18.35
CA GLY A 92 -26.32 -14.57 18.65
C GLY A 92 -27.07 -14.18 17.39
N THR A 93 -27.96 -13.20 17.52
CA THR A 93 -28.68 -12.64 16.37
C THR A 93 -28.78 -11.12 16.52
N ALA A 94 -28.49 -10.40 15.44
CA ALA A 94 -28.82 -8.98 15.33
C ALA A 94 -30.05 -8.80 14.43
N TYR A 95 -30.86 -7.79 14.73
CA TYR A 95 -32.07 -7.46 13.98
C TYR A 95 -32.05 -5.99 13.59
N ILE A 96 -32.41 -5.73 12.33
CA ILE A 96 -32.83 -4.40 11.89
C ILE A 96 -34.34 -4.36 11.97
N LYS A 97 -34.90 -3.41 12.71
CA LYS A 97 -36.34 -3.27 12.95
C LYS A 97 -36.83 -1.87 12.62
N LYS A 98 -38.11 -1.76 12.28
CA LYS A 98 -38.86 -0.51 12.15
C LYS A 98 -40.21 -0.70 12.80
N ASP A 99 -40.60 0.21 13.70
CA ASP A 99 -41.85 0.14 14.45
C ASP A 99 -42.07 -1.24 15.12
N GLY A 100 -41.00 -1.83 15.67
CA GLY A 100 -41.00 -3.16 16.29
C GLY A 100 -41.07 -4.35 15.32
N THR A 101 -41.25 -4.12 14.02
CA THR A 101 -41.26 -5.16 12.99
C THR A 101 -39.84 -5.44 12.49
N THR A 102 -39.44 -6.71 12.48
CA THR A 102 -38.13 -7.12 11.95
C THR A 102 -38.09 -7.01 10.43
N LEU A 103 -37.18 -6.18 9.93
CA LEU A 103 -36.87 -6.01 8.52
C LEU A 103 -35.76 -6.95 8.05
N THR A 104 -34.74 -7.16 8.87
CA THR A 104 -33.60 -8.01 8.55
C THR A 104 -33.13 -8.76 9.79
N THR A 105 -32.81 -10.04 9.61
CA THR A 105 -32.23 -10.91 10.64
C THR A 105 -30.81 -11.27 10.24
N ILE A 106 -29.85 -10.96 11.11
CA ILE A 106 -28.41 -11.14 10.87
C ILE A 106 -27.91 -12.19 11.86
N PRO A 107 -27.64 -13.44 11.43
CA PRO A 107 -27.09 -14.45 12.30
C PRO A 107 -25.65 -14.08 12.67
N LEU A 108 -25.36 -14.05 13.98
CA LEU A 108 -24.03 -13.81 14.52
C LEU A 108 -23.41 -15.15 14.88
N SER A 109 -22.23 -15.42 14.33
CA SER A 109 -21.49 -16.63 14.66
C SER A 109 -20.00 -16.37 14.44
N THR A 110 -19.26 -16.35 15.54
CA THR A 110 -17.80 -16.45 15.54
C THR A 110 -17.40 -17.59 16.46
N THR A 111 -16.54 -18.48 15.97
CA THR A 111 -16.07 -19.66 16.72
C THR A 111 -14.62 -19.52 17.18
N GLU A 112 -13.94 -18.46 16.75
CA GLU A 112 -12.49 -18.30 16.88
C GLU A 112 -12.07 -17.31 17.97
N ARG A 113 -13.01 -16.79 18.78
CA ARG A 113 -12.78 -15.66 19.71
C ARG A 113 -12.11 -14.47 19.00
N ALA A 114 -12.66 -14.15 17.85
CA ALA A 114 -12.15 -13.13 16.95
C ALA A 114 -13.34 -12.30 16.46
N PHE A 115 -13.16 -10.98 16.45
CA PHE A 115 -14.16 -10.07 15.93
C PHE A 115 -14.35 -10.27 14.43
N LYS A 116 -15.59 -10.50 14.03
CA LYS A 116 -16.00 -10.50 12.63
C LYS A 116 -16.79 -9.24 12.34
N ILE A 117 -16.53 -8.63 11.18
CA ILE A 117 -17.27 -7.46 10.71
C ILE A 117 -18.58 -7.92 10.05
N TYR A 118 -19.68 -7.28 10.44
CA TYR A 118 -20.99 -7.41 9.83
C TYR A 118 -21.39 -6.04 9.28
N ARG A 119 -21.87 -6.01 8.04
CA ARG A 119 -22.28 -4.77 7.36
C ARG A 119 -23.40 -5.05 6.36
N GLY A 120 -24.23 -4.05 6.12
CA GLY A 120 -25.34 -4.16 5.17
C GLY A 120 -26.07 -2.85 4.95
N PHE A 121 -26.79 -2.78 3.84
CA PHE A 121 -27.62 -1.63 3.48
C PHE A 121 -28.97 -1.70 4.18
N ILE A 122 -29.52 -0.52 4.49
CA ILE A 122 -30.86 -0.33 5.02
C ILE A 122 -31.63 0.49 3.98
N THR A 123 -32.70 -0.08 3.43
CA THR A 123 -33.51 0.58 2.39
C THR A 123 -34.70 1.34 2.95
N GLU A 124 -35.03 1.12 4.22
CA GLU A 124 -36.18 1.73 4.90
C GLU A 124 -35.82 3.09 5.50
N THR A 125 -36.75 4.04 5.41
CA THR A 125 -36.64 5.36 6.04
C THR A 125 -37.44 5.43 7.34
N GLY A 126 -37.18 6.44 8.17
CA GLY A 126 -37.81 6.64 9.47
C GLY A 126 -36.96 6.11 10.62
N GLU A 127 -37.58 5.87 11.78
CA GLU A 127 -36.86 5.35 12.93
C GLU A 127 -36.50 3.87 12.73
N ILE A 128 -35.20 3.58 12.72
CA ILE A 128 -34.67 2.22 12.56
C ILE A 128 -33.94 1.82 13.84
N THR A 129 -34.24 0.62 14.33
CA THR A 129 -33.59 0.01 15.49
C THR A 129 -32.68 -1.14 15.06
N LEU A 130 -31.43 -1.12 15.52
CA LEU A 130 -30.51 -2.25 15.49
C LEU A 130 -30.47 -2.87 16.89
N GLU A 131 -30.99 -4.09 17.02
CA GLU A 131 -31.11 -4.82 18.29
C GLU A 131 -30.30 -6.11 18.26
N PHE A 132 -29.69 -6.47 19.38
CA PHE A 132 -28.90 -7.69 19.54
C PHE A 132 -29.54 -8.62 20.57
N THR A 133 -29.48 -9.93 20.33
CA THR A 133 -29.93 -10.96 21.29
C THR A 133 -28.94 -12.11 21.32
N SER A 134 -28.69 -12.68 22.50
CA SER A 134 -27.90 -13.90 22.61
C SER A 134 -28.16 -14.63 23.93
N ASN A 135 -28.09 -15.97 23.88
CA ASN A 135 -28.03 -16.84 25.05
C ASN A 135 -26.59 -17.15 25.50
N TYR A 136 -25.59 -16.58 24.84
CA TYR A 136 -24.17 -16.86 25.04
C TYR A 136 -23.40 -15.58 25.36
N LEU A 137 -22.24 -15.73 25.99
CA LEU A 137 -21.30 -14.63 26.14
C LEU A 137 -20.77 -14.23 24.76
N GLY A 138 -20.75 -12.92 24.53
CA GLY A 138 -20.16 -12.31 23.36
C GLY A 138 -20.16 -10.80 23.50
N ILE A 139 -19.40 -10.13 22.65
CA ILE A 139 -19.24 -8.68 22.65
C ILE A 139 -19.53 -8.16 21.25
N VAL A 140 -20.30 -7.08 21.17
CA VAL A 140 -20.45 -6.25 19.98
C VAL A 140 -19.75 -4.91 20.21
N ARG A 141 -19.08 -4.38 19.20
CA ARG A 141 -18.39 -3.08 19.23
C ARG A 141 -18.38 -2.40 17.87
N HIS A 142 -17.85 -1.17 17.84
CA HIS A 142 -17.67 -0.40 16.60
C HIS A 142 -18.97 -0.28 15.80
N ILE A 143 -20.05 0.06 16.50
CA ILE A 143 -21.40 0.04 15.97
C ILE A 143 -21.67 1.36 15.27
N ALA A 144 -22.04 1.26 14.00
CA ALA A 144 -22.40 2.39 13.16
C ALA A 144 -23.76 2.17 12.49
N LEU A 145 -24.57 3.22 12.51
CA LEU A 145 -25.71 3.42 11.63
C LEU A 145 -25.40 4.66 10.79
N TYR A 146 -24.97 4.44 9.55
CA TYR A 146 -24.47 5.51 8.70
C TYR A 146 -25.61 6.24 7.99
N GLU A 147 -25.55 7.57 7.94
CA GLU A 147 -26.49 8.38 7.16
C GLU A 147 -26.36 8.12 5.65
N ARG A 148 -25.13 7.92 5.19
CA ARG A 148 -24.75 7.71 3.77
C ARG A 148 -23.51 6.82 3.68
N VAL A 149 -23.17 6.33 2.49
CA VAL A 149 -21.97 5.51 2.25
C VAL A 149 -21.36 5.81 0.87
N TYR A 150 -20.18 5.26 0.57
CA TYR A 150 -19.42 5.62 -0.65
C TYR A 150 -20.00 5.08 -1.96
N GLY A 151 -20.86 4.09 -1.90
CA GLY A 151 -21.37 3.39 -3.08
C GLY A 151 -22.32 2.25 -2.73
N ALA A 152 -22.56 1.38 -3.71
CA ALA A 152 -23.55 0.30 -3.62
C ALA A 152 -22.92 -1.08 -3.31
N ALA A 153 -21.59 -1.18 -3.18
CA ALA A 153 -20.94 -2.43 -2.78
C ALA A 153 -20.85 -2.53 -1.26
N LEU A 154 -20.90 -3.75 -0.70
CA LEU A 154 -20.76 -3.95 0.75
C LEU A 154 -19.44 -3.39 1.30
N ASN A 155 -18.36 -3.45 0.51
CA ASN A 155 -17.06 -2.89 0.90
C ASN A 155 -17.05 -1.35 0.96
N ASP A 156 -18.06 -0.68 0.36
CA ASP A 156 -18.26 0.76 0.45
C ASP A 156 -18.88 1.20 1.79
N ILE A 157 -19.29 0.23 2.63
CA ILE A 157 -19.72 0.48 4.01
C ILE A 157 -18.49 0.29 4.90
N PRO A 158 -17.86 1.38 5.39
CA PRO A 158 -16.61 1.26 6.12
C PRO A 158 -16.83 0.71 7.54
N PRO A 159 -15.90 -0.11 8.08
CA PRO A 159 -15.90 -0.41 9.51
C PRO A 159 -15.73 0.88 10.32
N LEU A 160 -16.38 0.94 11.48
CA LEU A 160 -16.10 1.98 12.47
C LEU A 160 -14.85 1.58 13.27
N GLY A 161 -14.02 2.55 13.62
CA GLY A 161 -12.81 2.32 14.40
C GLY A 161 -12.03 3.61 14.58
N GLU A 162 -10.97 3.56 15.37
CA GLU A 162 -10.08 4.72 15.57
C GLU A 162 -9.29 5.08 14.31
N TYR A 163 -8.99 4.08 13.47
CA TYR A 163 -8.24 4.27 12.22
C TYR A 163 -9.02 3.75 11.02
N THR A 164 -8.93 4.49 9.92
CA THR A 164 -9.33 4.03 8.58
C THR A 164 -8.11 3.44 7.87
N ARG A 165 -8.24 2.21 7.38
CA ARG A 165 -7.16 1.43 6.77
C ARG A 165 -7.22 1.48 5.25
N HIS A 166 -6.06 1.58 4.63
CA HIS A 166 -5.89 1.60 3.19
C HIS A 166 -4.86 0.58 2.75
N ASP A 167 -5.26 -0.30 1.83
CA ASP A 167 -4.39 -1.30 1.23
C ASP A 167 -3.63 -0.68 0.06
N ILE A 168 -2.37 -0.32 0.28
CA ILE A 168 -1.55 0.31 -0.76
C ILE A 168 -1.14 -0.72 -1.82
N ILE A 169 -1.05 -2.00 -1.49
CA ILE A 169 -0.80 -3.04 -2.51
C ILE A 169 -1.97 -3.07 -3.49
N ALA A 170 -3.20 -3.14 -2.99
CA ALA A 170 -4.40 -3.12 -3.82
C ALA A 170 -4.54 -1.82 -4.61
N LEU A 171 -4.28 -0.66 -3.98
CA LEU A 171 -4.38 0.64 -4.64
C LEU A 171 -3.32 0.88 -5.71
N THR A 172 -2.18 0.22 -5.61
CA THR A 172 -1.09 0.32 -6.59
C THR A 172 -1.08 -0.82 -7.61
N ALA A 173 -1.96 -1.81 -7.46
CA ALA A 173 -2.11 -2.91 -8.38
C ALA A 173 -2.44 -2.39 -9.79
N GLY A 174 -1.65 -2.80 -10.78
CA GLY A 174 -1.84 -2.39 -12.19
C GLY A 174 -1.26 -1.02 -12.55
N ILE A 175 -0.66 -0.29 -11.62
CA ILE A 175 0.10 0.92 -11.94
C ILE A 175 1.45 0.48 -12.53
N ALA A 176 1.73 0.82 -13.79
CA ALA A 176 3.01 0.53 -14.44
C ALA A 176 4.19 1.13 -13.64
N ASN A 177 5.21 0.32 -13.37
CA ASN A 177 6.35 0.58 -12.48
C ASN A 177 5.93 0.99 -11.07
N GLY A 178 4.70 0.68 -10.68
CA GLY A 178 3.99 1.26 -9.55
C GLY A 178 3.64 0.27 -8.47
N THR A 179 3.87 -1.03 -8.70
CA THR A 179 3.64 -2.09 -7.72
C THR A 179 4.35 -1.79 -6.41
N PHE A 180 3.60 -1.73 -5.32
CA PHE A 180 4.13 -1.47 -4.00
C PHE A 180 5.20 -2.48 -3.57
N MET A 181 6.32 -1.98 -3.05
CA MET A 181 7.39 -2.77 -2.43
C MET A 181 7.45 -2.54 -0.92
N SER A 182 7.51 -1.26 -0.51
CA SER A 182 7.58 -0.88 0.91
C SER A 182 7.20 0.57 1.11
N PHE A 183 6.83 0.92 2.34
CA PHE A 183 6.62 2.31 2.72
C PHE A 183 7.95 3.06 2.84
N THR A 184 7.96 4.34 2.45
CA THR A 184 9.12 5.22 2.71
C THR A 184 9.12 5.81 4.13
N GLY A 185 7.99 5.70 4.84
CA GLY A 185 7.76 6.40 6.10
C GLY A 185 7.48 7.90 5.92
N LYS A 186 7.04 8.32 4.73
CA LYS A 186 6.64 9.70 4.47
C LYS A 186 5.20 9.76 3.98
N VAL A 187 4.43 10.61 4.64
CA VAL A 187 3.04 10.91 4.28
C VAL A 187 2.89 12.43 4.30
N GLN A 188 2.14 12.97 3.34
CA GLN A 188 1.64 14.34 3.41
C GLN A 188 0.11 14.30 3.47
N ARG A 189 -0.50 15.31 4.07
CA ARG A 189 -1.95 15.50 4.06
C ARG A 189 -2.26 16.83 3.40
N GLU A 190 -3.14 16.77 2.41
CA GLU A 190 -3.78 17.95 1.82
C GLU A 190 -5.16 18.10 2.44
N ALA A 191 -5.35 19.20 3.18
CA ALA A 191 -6.60 19.59 3.83
C ALA A 191 -6.69 21.12 3.85
N ASP A 192 -7.90 21.67 3.69
CA ASP A 192 -8.15 23.12 3.72
C ASP A 192 -7.28 23.97 2.76
N GLY A 193 -6.81 23.37 1.66
CA GLY A 193 -5.98 24.02 0.67
C GLY A 193 -4.49 24.10 1.02
N GLU A 194 -4.07 23.52 2.14
CA GLU A 194 -2.67 23.42 2.56
C GLU A 194 -2.17 21.97 2.43
N THR A 195 -0.86 21.79 2.30
CA THR A 195 -0.22 20.46 2.21
C THR A 195 0.96 20.41 3.17
N ASP A 196 0.85 19.57 4.19
CA ASP A 196 1.86 19.43 5.22
C ASP A 196 2.31 17.98 5.41
N GLU A 197 3.45 17.79 6.06
CA GLU A 197 3.90 16.48 6.51
C GLU A 197 2.93 15.94 7.57
N TYR A 198 2.54 14.68 7.41
CA TYR A 198 1.59 14.01 8.29
C TYR A 198 2.29 12.89 9.04
N ALA A 199 2.27 12.97 10.38
CA ALA A 199 2.98 12.03 11.25
C ALA A 199 2.07 11.04 11.99
N ASP A 200 0.76 11.30 12.04
CA ASP A 200 -0.20 10.57 12.86
C ASP A 200 -0.80 9.34 12.14
N TYR A 201 0.06 8.51 11.56
CA TYR A 201 -0.33 7.28 10.87
C TYR A 201 0.33 6.04 11.46
N LEU A 202 -0.29 4.89 11.23
CA LEU A 202 0.27 3.58 11.54
C LEU A 202 0.58 2.83 10.25
N ILE A 203 1.73 2.17 10.22
CA ILE A 203 2.04 1.16 9.21
C ILE A 203 1.74 -0.20 9.84
N GLU A 204 0.83 -0.94 9.23
CA GLU A 204 0.56 -2.33 9.56
C GLU A 204 1.30 -3.25 8.57
N GLU A 205 1.30 -4.56 8.82
CA GLU A 205 1.91 -5.52 7.89
C GLU A 205 1.19 -5.53 6.53
N HIS A 206 1.82 -6.17 5.53
CA HIS A 206 1.20 -6.41 4.21
C HIS A 206 0.73 -5.16 3.45
N GLY A 207 1.44 -4.03 3.59
CA GLY A 207 1.18 -2.83 2.79
C GLY A 207 -0.05 -2.04 3.20
N ILE A 208 -0.54 -2.26 4.41
CA ILE A 208 -1.64 -1.49 5.00
C ILE A 208 -1.09 -0.25 5.70
N ILE A 209 -1.67 0.91 5.40
CA ILE A 209 -1.47 2.15 6.16
C ILE A 209 -2.79 2.57 6.79
N ALA A 210 -2.76 3.05 8.02
CA ALA A 210 -3.94 3.46 8.76
C ALA A 210 -3.82 4.92 9.21
N PHE A 211 -4.82 5.73 8.87
CA PHE A 211 -4.94 7.12 9.29
C PHE A 211 -6.01 7.28 10.36
N LYS A 212 -5.84 8.24 11.28
CA LYS A 212 -6.88 8.53 12.28
C LYS A 212 -8.19 8.86 11.58
N ARG A 213 -9.29 8.27 12.04
CA ARG A 213 -10.59 8.36 11.39
C ARG A 213 -11.18 9.78 11.43
N ASP A 214 -10.92 10.52 12.49
CA ASP A 214 -11.41 11.90 12.68
C ASP A 214 -10.64 12.93 11.84
N GLU A 215 -9.60 12.52 11.13
CA GLU A 215 -8.80 13.40 10.28
C GLU A 215 -9.11 13.15 8.79
N GLU A 216 -9.86 14.07 8.21
CA GLU A 216 -10.29 13.98 6.80
C GLU A 216 -9.33 14.68 5.84
N GLY A 217 -9.39 14.34 4.56
CA GLY A 217 -8.61 14.99 3.50
C GLY A 217 -7.96 14.00 2.54
N GLN A 218 -6.99 14.49 1.77
CA GLN A 218 -6.22 13.66 0.84
C GLN A 218 -4.83 13.37 1.41
N PHE A 219 -4.55 12.10 1.65
CA PHE A 219 -3.25 11.62 2.11
C PHE A 219 -2.38 11.22 0.92
N ILE A 220 -1.22 11.84 0.78
CA ILE A 220 -0.21 11.52 -0.23
C ILE A 220 0.80 10.59 0.43
N VAL A 221 0.73 9.30 0.10
CA VAL A 221 1.59 8.26 0.65
C VAL A 221 2.77 8.03 -0.29
N PHE A 222 3.98 8.20 0.23
CA PHE A 222 5.20 7.91 -0.50
C PHE A 222 5.65 6.48 -0.24
N TYR A 223 5.91 5.73 -1.30
CA TYR A 223 6.26 4.32 -1.23
C TYR A 223 7.38 3.98 -2.22
N ASN A 224 8.17 2.95 -1.90
CA ASN A 224 9.11 2.35 -2.83
C ASN A 224 8.33 1.38 -3.72
N ALA A 225 8.56 1.43 -5.03
CA ALA A 225 7.89 0.58 -6.02
C ALA A 225 8.88 -0.41 -6.65
N TYR A 226 8.37 -1.57 -7.05
CA TYR A 226 9.13 -2.48 -7.90
C TYR A 226 9.30 -1.88 -9.30
N PRO A 227 10.49 -2.04 -9.92
CA PRO A 227 10.63 -1.75 -11.35
C PRO A 227 9.85 -2.79 -12.17
N ASP A 228 9.27 -2.40 -13.31
CA ASP A 228 8.65 -3.37 -14.21
C ASP A 228 9.70 -4.34 -14.76
N GLU A 229 9.32 -5.61 -14.85
CA GLU A 229 10.16 -6.65 -15.42
C GLU A 229 10.31 -6.49 -16.93
N ILE A 230 11.54 -6.62 -17.39
CA ILE A 230 11.87 -6.82 -18.79
C ILE A 230 11.42 -8.23 -19.17
N THR A 231 10.80 -8.36 -20.33
CA THR A 231 10.36 -9.64 -20.91
C THR A 231 10.94 -9.78 -22.32
N ALA A 232 10.73 -10.95 -22.94
CA ALA A 232 11.10 -11.16 -24.34
C ALA A 232 10.38 -10.22 -25.32
N GLN A 233 9.27 -9.59 -24.89
CA GLN A 233 8.49 -8.63 -25.70
C GLN A 233 8.89 -7.17 -25.45
N THR A 234 9.76 -6.90 -24.48
CA THR A 234 10.21 -5.54 -24.18
C THR A 234 11.06 -5.00 -25.31
N THR A 235 10.65 -3.86 -25.88
CA THR A 235 11.32 -3.22 -27.01
C THR A 235 12.59 -2.47 -26.59
N ASP A 236 13.52 -2.29 -27.51
CA ASP A 236 14.84 -1.67 -27.23
C ASP A 236 14.77 -0.20 -26.80
N ASN A 237 13.69 0.49 -27.16
CA ASN A 237 13.43 1.87 -26.74
C ASN A 237 12.80 1.99 -25.35
N TYR A 238 12.45 0.87 -24.70
CA TYR A 238 11.90 0.88 -23.34
C TYR A 238 12.88 1.57 -22.37
N ALA A 239 12.42 2.62 -21.70
CA ALA A 239 13.23 3.34 -20.71
C ALA A 239 13.17 2.61 -19.37
N LEU A 240 14.33 2.22 -18.84
CA LEU A 240 14.39 1.53 -17.56
C LEU A 240 13.91 2.47 -16.44
N PRO A 241 13.05 1.99 -15.52
CA PRO A 241 12.46 2.77 -14.42
C PRO A 241 13.46 2.98 -13.26
N ILE A 242 14.72 3.25 -13.60
CA ILE A 242 15.84 3.44 -12.68
C ILE A 242 16.48 4.79 -13.02
N LYS A 243 16.87 5.54 -11.98
CA LYS A 243 17.54 6.84 -12.19
C LYS A 243 18.77 6.67 -13.08
N PRO A 244 19.01 7.58 -14.05
CA PRO A 244 20.08 7.43 -15.03
C PRO A 244 21.48 7.17 -14.42
N GLU A 245 21.75 7.75 -13.26
CA GLU A 245 23.02 7.60 -12.56
C GLU A 245 23.18 6.21 -11.95
N ALA A 246 22.13 5.69 -11.29
CA ALA A 246 22.12 4.34 -10.71
C ALA A 246 22.05 3.24 -11.78
N ALA A 247 21.42 3.51 -12.94
CA ALA A 247 21.28 2.55 -14.03
C ALA A 247 22.64 2.05 -14.57
N LYS A 248 23.72 2.81 -14.38
CA LYS A 248 25.09 2.41 -14.76
C LYS A 248 25.63 1.21 -13.99
N LEU A 249 25.00 0.84 -12.87
CA LEU A 249 25.36 -0.33 -12.08
C LEU A 249 24.82 -1.63 -12.68
N ILE A 250 23.70 -1.54 -13.42
CA ILE A 250 22.95 -2.69 -13.94
C ILE A 250 23.81 -3.55 -14.89
N PRO A 251 24.52 -3.00 -15.90
CA PRO A 251 25.31 -3.83 -16.82
C PRO A 251 26.37 -4.68 -16.13
N LEU A 252 27.06 -4.13 -15.12
CA LEU A 252 28.12 -4.83 -14.39
C LEU A 252 27.57 -6.01 -13.59
N LEU A 253 26.48 -5.77 -12.85
CA LEU A 253 25.84 -6.82 -12.06
C LEU A 253 25.19 -7.89 -12.96
N ALA A 254 24.52 -7.47 -14.03
CA ALA A 254 23.92 -8.40 -14.98
C ALA A 254 25.00 -9.27 -15.66
N ALA A 255 26.09 -8.67 -16.15
CA ALA A 255 27.20 -9.40 -16.73
C ALA A 255 27.82 -10.39 -15.73
N SER A 256 28.01 -9.99 -14.46
CA SER A 256 28.56 -10.90 -13.44
C SER A 256 27.73 -12.18 -13.28
N ARG A 257 26.40 -12.08 -13.44
CA ARG A 257 25.50 -13.23 -13.36
C ARG A 257 25.51 -14.07 -14.62
N ILE A 258 25.49 -13.43 -15.78
CA ILE A 258 25.52 -14.15 -17.08
C ILE A 258 26.76 -15.04 -17.16
N TRP A 259 27.91 -14.56 -16.70
CA TRP A 259 29.17 -15.31 -16.73
C TRP A 259 29.34 -16.30 -15.57
N GLN A 260 28.40 -16.40 -14.63
CA GLN A 260 28.60 -17.15 -13.39
C GLN A 260 28.90 -18.64 -13.63
N ASP A 261 28.19 -19.26 -14.57
CA ASP A 261 28.33 -20.68 -14.88
C ASP A 261 29.37 -20.95 -16.00
N ASP A 262 29.63 -19.96 -16.86
CA ASP A 262 30.51 -20.11 -18.02
C ASP A 262 31.96 -19.68 -17.77
N ASP A 263 32.17 -18.60 -17.03
CA ASP A 263 33.50 -18.05 -16.72
C ASP A 263 33.47 -17.37 -15.34
N ALA A 264 33.68 -18.19 -14.30
CA ALA A 264 33.71 -17.73 -12.91
C ALA A 264 34.73 -16.61 -12.66
N THR A 265 35.81 -16.54 -13.44
CA THR A 265 36.81 -15.48 -13.30
C THR A 265 36.25 -14.14 -13.81
N LYS A 266 35.64 -14.13 -15.00
CA LYS A 266 34.94 -12.93 -15.52
C LYS A 266 33.79 -12.50 -14.61
N SER A 267 32.99 -13.46 -14.14
CA SER A 267 31.91 -13.21 -13.18
C SER A 267 32.42 -12.46 -11.95
N ALA A 268 33.48 -12.95 -11.31
CA ALA A 268 34.09 -12.31 -10.15
C ALA A 268 34.64 -10.91 -10.46
N VAL A 269 35.27 -10.71 -11.62
CA VAL A 269 35.77 -9.39 -12.04
C VAL A 269 34.64 -8.37 -12.15
N TYR A 270 33.54 -8.70 -12.84
CA TYR A 270 32.42 -7.77 -13.01
C TYR A 270 31.67 -7.51 -11.71
N TYR A 271 31.55 -8.53 -10.84
CA TYR A 271 30.98 -8.32 -9.51
C TYR A 271 31.83 -7.35 -8.68
N ASN A 272 33.17 -7.49 -8.69
CA ASN A 272 34.06 -6.57 -7.99
C ASN A 272 33.96 -5.15 -8.54
N GLN A 273 33.88 -4.98 -9.87
CA GLN A 273 33.66 -3.67 -10.49
C GLN A 273 32.31 -3.06 -10.10
N TYR A 274 31.25 -3.88 -10.04
CA TYR A 274 29.93 -3.47 -9.54
C TYR A 274 30.02 -2.97 -8.10
N GLN A 275 30.70 -3.69 -7.20
CA GLN A 275 30.87 -3.25 -5.80
C GLN A 275 31.59 -1.90 -5.70
N ILE A 276 32.68 -1.72 -6.45
CA ILE A 276 33.41 -0.43 -6.50
C ILE A 276 32.48 0.69 -7.00
N ALA A 277 31.71 0.44 -8.06
CA ALA A 277 30.79 1.42 -8.60
C ALA A 277 29.62 1.73 -7.64
N LYS A 278 29.07 0.72 -6.95
CA LYS A 278 28.04 0.85 -5.91
C LYS A 278 28.54 1.70 -4.75
N GLU A 279 29.75 1.47 -4.28
CA GLU A 279 30.38 2.29 -3.23
C GLU A 279 30.58 3.74 -3.67
N ALA A 280 31.07 3.96 -4.90
CA ALA A 280 31.24 5.31 -5.44
C ALA A 280 29.90 6.05 -5.54
N TYR A 281 28.85 5.37 -6.04
CA TYR A 281 27.50 5.92 -6.16
C TYR A 281 26.91 6.31 -4.80
N THR A 282 26.97 5.41 -3.82
CA THR A 282 26.39 5.63 -2.50
C THR A 282 27.09 6.75 -1.72
N LYS A 283 28.40 6.97 -1.95
CA LYS A 283 29.14 8.13 -1.39
C LYS A 283 28.63 9.45 -1.95
N ILE A 284 28.30 9.53 -3.25
CA ILE A 284 27.74 10.74 -3.88
C ILE A 284 26.33 11.03 -3.36
N LYS A 285 25.51 10.00 -3.14
CA LYS A 285 24.11 10.13 -2.69
C LYS A 285 23.97 10.65 -1.25
N LYS A 286 24.97 10.45 -0.38
CA LYS A 286 24.96 11.05 0.95
C LYS A 286 25.26 12.55 0.81
N PRO A 287 24.33 13.46 1.16
CA PRO A 287 24.68 14.88 1.18
C PRO A 287 25.83 15.06 2.16
N ASN A 288 26.90 15.74 1.72
CA ASN A 288 27.92 16.24 2.64
C ASN A 288 27.18 17.03 3.73
N LYS A 289 27.28 16.58 4.99
CA LYS A 289 26.72 17.25 6.19
C LYS A 289 27.43 18.59 6.49
N THR A 290 27.70 19.41 5.49
CA THR A 290 28.31 20.74 5.59
C THR A 290 27.49 21.81 4.88
N ALA A 291 26.21 21.55 4.58
CA ALA A 291 25.26 22.62 4.32
C ALA A 291 24.86 23.28 5.65
N THR A 292 25.65 24.25 6.10
CA THR A 292 25.20 25.27 7.04
C THR A 292 23.88 25.87 6.53
N TRP A 293 22.83 25.76 7.33
CA TRP A 293 21.56 26.44 7.09
C TRP A 293 21.82 27.94 6.87
N GLN A 294 21.73 28.41 5.63
CA GLN A 294 21.57 29.83 5.35
C GLN A 294 20.08 30.12 5.36
N ASN A 295 19.64 30.78 6.44
CA ASN A 295 18.33 31.39 6.51
C ASN A 295 18.21 32.42 5.37
N THR A 296 17.36 32.13 4.37
CA THR A 296 17.05 33.02 3.24
C THR A 296 15.90 33.99 3.54
N LYS A 297 15.41 34.06 4.77
CA LYS A 297 14.46 35.08 5.23
C LYS A 297 15.14 35.93 6.29
N GLY A 298 15.87 36.95 5.84
CA GLY A 298 16.30 38.03 6.69
C GLY A 298 15.09 38.81 7.19
N TYR A 299 14.71 38.59 8.44
CA TYR A 299 13.98 39.55 9.26
C TYR A 299 14.51 39.46 10.69
N TYR A 300 14.85 40.64 11.24
CA TYR A 300 15.15 40.89 12.64
C TYR A 300 13.87 40.84 13.48
#